data_AF-A0A974S7Z5-F1
#
_entry.id   AF-A0A974S7Z5-F1
#
_cell.length_a   1.000
_cell.length_b   1.000
_cell.length_c   1.000
_cell.angle_alpha   90.00
_cell.angle_beta   90.00
_cell.angle_gamma   90.00
#
_symmetry.space_group_name_H-M   'P 1'
#
loop_
_entity.id
_entity.type
_entity.pdbx_description
1 polymer ?
#
loop_
_entity_poly.entity_id
_entity_poly.type
_entity_poly.pdbx_seq_one_letter_code
_entity_poly.pdbx_strand_id
1 'polypeptide(L)'
;MIRGMAVAALAALGEGGDANVDTLMAVMAEPNVAFCMNMAKLNLYQCLAVSKPHYEDVFCLGQHIMMDTGRCVIKASGTPSPTRRSSFRRSRWPTVRPLPGDPGQDPGQGRHQEALKHLRPPVATGGAFVYLRPPFDPRRVVRRRAALRAAVSF
;
A
#
# COMPACT_ATOMS: atom_id res chain seq x y z
N MET A 1 19.14 -9.44 7.47
CA MET A 1 19.18 -9.17 8.92
C MET A 1 20.58 -8.68 9.34
N ILE A 2 21.12 -7.59 8.78
CA ILE A 2 22.48 -7.15 9.14
C ILE A 2 22.43 -5.97 10.11
N ARG A 3 21.61 -4.95 9.82
CA ARG A 3 21.48 -3.76 10.68
C ARG A 3 20.82 -4.05 12.03
N GLY A 4 19.74 -4.85 12.06
CA GLY A 4 19.11 -5.27 13.32
C GLY A 4 20.04 -6.13 14.19
N MET A 5 20.89 -6.96 13.57
CA MET A 5 21.93 -7.71 14.28
C MET A 5 23.04 -6.78 14.79
N ALA A 6 23.43 -5.76 14.02
CA ALA A 6 24.40 -4.76 14.45
C ALA A 6 23.91 -3.97 15.67
N VAL A 7 22.63 -3.56 15.69
CA VAL A 7 22.01 -2.91 16.86
C VAL A 7 21.99 -3.86 18.06
N ALA A 8 21.63 -5.13 17.87
CA ALA A 8 21.65 -6.12 18.94
C ALA A 8 23.07 -6.37 19.48
N ALA A 9 24.08 -6.38 18.62
CA ALA A 9 25.48 -6.52 19.02
C ALA A 9 25.98 -5.29 19.80
N LEU A 10 25.65 -4.07 19.34
CA LEU A 10 25.95 -2.82 20.07
C LEU A 10 25.28 -2.82 21.45
N ALA A 11 24.03 -3.29 21.54
CA ALA A 11 23.33 -3.43 22.82
C ALA A 11 24.00 -4.46 23.74
N ALA A 12 24.46 -5.60 23.22
CA ALA A 12 25.17 -6.62 23.99
C ALA A 12 26.55 -6.17 24.49
N LEU A 13 27.21 -5.26 23.76
CA LEU A 13 28.50 -4.67 24.12
C LEU A 13 28.36 -3.50 25.12
N GLY A 14 27.15 -3.08 25.46
CA GLY A 14 26.91 -1.91 26.32
C GLY A 14 26.97 -0.56 25.59
N GLU A 15 27.24 -0.57 24.28
CA GLU A 15 27.28 0.60 23.38
C GLU A 15 25.87 1.02 22.88
N GLY A 16 24.83 0.49 23.52
CA GLY A 16 23.41 0.77 23.25
C GLY A 16 22.88 2.05 23.92
N GLY A 17 23.72 2.77 24.67
CA GLY A 17 23.33 3.92 25.51
C GLY A 17 23.46 5.28 24.82
N ASP A 18 23.06 6.33 25.55
CA ASP A 18 23.00 7.73 25.07
C ASP A 18 24.35 8.27 24.55
N ALA A 19 25.48 7.70 24.99
CA ALA A 19 26.82 8.07 24.55
C ALA A 19 27.08 7.79 23.06
N ASN A 20 26.34 6.85 22.46
CA ASN A 20 26.54 6.42 21.07
C ASN A 20 25.25 6.54 20.23
N VAL A 21 24.35 7.44 20.65
CA VAL A 21 23.01 7.57 20.07
C VAL A 21 23.06 7.93 18.57
N ASP A 22 24.01 8.77 18.16
CA ASP A 22 24.16 9.18 16.76
C ASP A 22 24.55 7.99 15.86
N THR A 23 25.44 7.12 16.36
CA THR A 23 25.85 5.91 15.65
C THR A 23 24.72 4.89 15.61
N LEU A 24 23.98 4.71 16.71
CA LEU A 24 22.78 3.86 16.74
C LEU A 24 21.73 4.34 15.74
N MET A 25 21.44 5.65 15.71
CA MET A 25 20.50 6.25 14.76
C MET A 25 20.95 6.05 13.32
N ALA A 26 22.24 6.19 13.03
CA ALA A 26 22.79 5.94 11.70
C ALA A 26 22.66 4.46 11.27
N VAL A 27 22.87 3.51 12.20
CA VAL A 27 22.70 2.07 11.91
C VAL A 27 21.23 1.69 11.77
N MET A 28 20.32 2.34 12.51
CA MET A 28 18.87 2.15 12.40
C MET A 28 18.25 2.83 11.18
N ALA A 29 18.90 3.84 10.60
CA ALA A 29 18.42 4.56 9.44
C ALA A 29 18.48 3.68 8.17
N GLU A 30 17.37 3.02 7.83
CA GLU A 30 17.21 2.24 6.60
C GLU A 30 16.44 3.03 5.53
N PRO A 31 17.12 3.63 4.54
CA PRO A 31 16.47 4.44 3.51
C PRO A 31 15.53 3.62 2.61
N ASN A 32 15.83 2.33 2.41
CA ASN A 32 15.02 1.43 1.61
C ASN A 32 13.64 1.19 2.19
N VAL A 33 13.51 1.22 3.52
CA VAL A 33 12.24 1.01 4.23
C VAL A 33 11.42 2.27 4.21
N ALA A 34 12.05 3.44 4.39
CA ALA A 34 11.38 4.74 4.25
C ALA A 34 10.75 4.90 2.86
N PHE A 35 11.50 4.57 1.81
CA PHE A 35 10.96 4.57 0.44
C PHE A 35 9.81 3.57 0.25
N CYS A 36 9.97 2.34 0.74
CA CYS A 36 8.94 1.30 0.63
C CYS A 36 7.63 1.71 1.34
N MET A 37 7.74 2.26 2.56
CA MET A 37 6.59 2.75 3.32
C MET A 37 5.91 3.94 2.62
N ASN A 38 6.68 4.81 1.97
CA ASN A 38 6.11 5.91 1.20
C ASN A 38 5.33 5.40 -0.03
N MET A 39 5.79 4.33 -0.67
CA MET A 39 5.07 3.68 -1.76
C MET A 39 3.78 2.99 -1.29
N ALA A 40 3.81 2.30 -0.14
CA ALA A 40 2.60 1.73 0.45
C ALA A 40 1.54 2.81 0.74
N LYS A 41 1.98 3.97 1.24
CA LYS A 41 1.13 5.14 1.48
C LYS A 41 0.54 5.72 0.20
N LEU A 42 1.35 5.88 -0.85
CA LEU A 42 0.87 6.36 -2.16
C LEU A 42 -0.17 5.42 -2.77
N ASN A 43 0.04 4.12 -2.68
CA ASN A 43 -0.90 3.12 -3.19
C ASN A 43 -2.22 3.13 -2.43
N LEU A 44 -2.17 3.25 -1.10
CA LEU A 44 -3.35 3.39 -0.26
C LEU A 44 -4.21 4.57 -0.70
N TYR A 45 -3.62 5.75 -0.87
CA TYR A 45 -4.39 6.95 -1.24
C TYR A 45 -4.98 6.88 -2.64
N GLN A 46 -4.30 6.24 -3.58
CA GLN A 46 -4.84 6.03 -4.92
C GLN A 46 -6.03 5.07 -4.90
N CYS A 47 -5.97 4.02 -4.07
CA CYS A 47 -7.08 3.10 -3.85
C CYS A 47 -8.27 3.80 -3.17
N LEU A 48 -8.02 4.56 -2.11
CA LEU A 48 -9.06 5.32 -1.41
C LEU A 48 -9.65 6.47 -2.23
N ALA A 49 -8.91 7.02 -3.19
CA ALA A 49 -9.41 8.06 -4.08
C ALA A 49 -10.46 7.56 -5.08
N VAL A 50 -10.49 6.24 -5.35
CA VAL A 50 -11.45 5.60 -6.27
C VAL A 50 -12.50 4.75 -5.54
N SER A 51 -12.24 4.35 -4.28
CA SER A 51 -13.15 3.53 -3.50
C SER A 51 -14.51 4.20 -3.32
N LYS A 52 -15.59 3.48 -3.67
CA LYS A 52 -16.97 3.89 -3.34
C LYS A 52 -17.28 3.56 -1.87
N PRO A 53 -18.29 4.22 -1.26
CA PRO A 53 -18.69 3.86 0.09
C PRO A 53 -19.16 2.41 0.13
N HIS A 54 -18.84 1.75 1.23
CA HIS A 54 -19.11 0.35 1.57
C HIS A 54 -18.06 -0.64 1.03
N TYR A 55 -17.27 -1.22 1.94
CA TYR A 55 -16.32 -2.32 1.79
C TYR A 55 -15.02 -2.07 1.01
N GLU A 56 -15.01 -1.16 0.04
CA GLU A 56 -13.79 -0.91 -0.75
C GLU A 56 -12.69 -0.21 0.05
N ASP A 57 -13.07 0.58 1.06
CA ASP A 57 -12.15 1.18 2.03
C ASP A 57 -11.43 0.10 2.85
N VAL A 58 -12.16 -0.89 3.36
CA VAL A 58 -11.58 -2.01 4.13
C VAL A 58 -10.63 -2.85 3.27
N PHE A 59 -10.94 -3.01 1.98
CA PHE A 59 -10.05 -3.66 1.02
C PHE A 59 -8.75 -2.87 0.81
N CYS A 60 -8.84 -1.55 0.58
CA CYS A 60 -7.68 -0.69 0.44
C CYS A 60 -6.78 -0.73 1.68
N LEU A 61 -7.36 -0.76 2.89
CA LEU A 61 -6.62 -0.91 4.15
C LEU A 61 -5.95 -2.29 4.23
N GLY A 62 -6.65 -3.37 3.93
CA GLY A 62 -6.08 -4.72 3.96
C GLY A 62 -4.89 -4.88 3.00
N GLN A 63 -5.02 -4.40 1.77
CA GLN A 63 -3.99 -4.54 0.75
C GLN A 63 -2.81 -3.58 0.97
N HIS A 64 -3.07 -2.30 1.24
CA HIS A 64 -2.00 -1.29 1.24
C HIS A 64 -1.52 -0.89 2.64
N ILE A 65 -2.36 -1.00 3.69
CA ILE A 65 -1.89 -0.82 5.07
C ILE A 65 -1.31 -2.10 5.63
N MET A 66 -1.95 -3.27 5.48
CA MET A 66 -1.41 -4.49 6.07
C MET A 66 -0.39 -5.19 5.17
N MET A 67 -0.78 -5.55 3.94
CA MET A 67 0.07 -6.41 3.11
C MET A 67 1.32 -5.70 2.59
N ASP A 68 1.21 -4.46 2.13
CA ASP A 68 2.36 -3.71 1.61
C ASP A 68 3.33 -3.28 2.72
N THR A 69 2.83 -2.85 3.89
CA THR A 69 3.72 -2.55 5.04
C THR A 69 4.40 -3.81 5.57
N GLY A 70 3.68 -4.94 5.65
CA GLY A 70 4.25 -6.23 6.03
C GLY A 70 5.40 -6.63 5.10
N ARG A 71 5.25 -6.42 3.78
CA ARG A 71 6.35 -6.61 2.82
C ARG A 71 7.51 -5.66 3.05
N CYS A 72 7.24 -4.40 3.38
CA CYS A 72 8.30 -3.43 3.70
C CYS A 72 9.09 -3.82 4.96
N VAL A 73 8.42 -4.32 6.00
CA VAL A 73 9.07 -4.81 7.24
C VAL A 73 9.85 -6.09 6.97
N ILE A 74 9.31 -7.03 6.17
CA ILE A 74 10.06 -8.23 5.77
C ILE A 74 11.32 -7.84 4.97
N LYS A 75 11.22 -6.87 4.07
CA LYS A 75 12.39 -6.34 3.35
C LYS A 75 13.39 -5.66 4.29
N ALA A 76 12.91 -4.90 5.29
CA ALA A 76 13.73 -4.28 6.34
C ALA A 76 14.55 -5.32 7.12
N SER A 77 13.91 -6.45 7.40
CA SER A 77 14.53 -7.58 8.07
C SER A 77 15.63 -8.22 7.19
N GLY A 78 15.72 -7.89 5.91
CA GLY A 78 16.70 -8.49 4.99
C GLY A 78 16.45 -9.98 4.77
N THR A 79 15.25 -10.45 5.07
CA THR A 79 14.73 -11.72 4.59
C THR A 79 14.27 -11.48 3.16
N PRO A 80 14.55 -12.37 2.19
CA PRO A 80 13.97 -12.23 0.87
C PRO A 80 12.46 -12.08 1.02
N SER A 81 11.90 -11.01 0.44
CA SER A 81 10.45 -10.87 0.31
C SER A 81 9.92 -12.21 -0.18
N PRO A 82 8.90 -12.81 0.46
CA PRO A 82 8.38 -14.09 0.01
C PRO A 82 8.04 -13.92 -1.48
N THR A 83 8.87 -14.53 -2.35
CA THR A 83 8.65 -14.56 -3.79
C THR A 83 7.25 -15.06 -3.93
N ARG A 84 6.32 -14.19 -4.39
CA ARG A 84 4.87 -14.41 -4.50
C ARG A 84 4.58 -15.90 -4.39
N ARG A 85 4.45 -16.40 -3.15
CA ARG A 85 4.40 -17.85 -3.00
C ARG A 85 3.08 -18.22 -3.64
N SER A 86 3.18 -19.11 -4.60
CA SER A 86 2.21 -20.06 -5.11
C SER A 86 1.41 -20.81 -4.01
N SER A 87 1.31 -20.28 -2.80
CA SER A 87 0.68 -20.90 -1.64
C SER A 87 -0.08 -19.94 -0.71
N PHE A 88 -0.30 -18.66 -1.07
CA PHE A 88 -1.63 -18.11 -0.81
C PHE A 88 -2.59 -18.70 -1.84
N ARG A 89 -2.74 -20.02 -1.74
CA ARG A 89 -3.85 -20.72 -2.31
C ARG A 89 -5.04 -20.02 -1.69
N ARG A 90 -5.84 -19.39 -2.54
CA ARG A 90 -7.19 -18.93 -2.20
C ARG A 90 -8.03 -20.02 -1.51
N SER A 91 -7.58 -21.28 -1.52
CA SER A 91 -8.16 -22.40 -0.79
C SER A 91 -7.69 -22.58 0.67
N ARG A 92 -6.90 -21.67 1.24
CA ARG A 92 -6.60 -21.63 2.70
C ARG A 92 -6.96 -20.29 3.33
N TRP A 93 -7.93 -19.57 2.74
CA TRP A 93 -8.85 -18.85 3.60
C TRP A 93 -9.68 -19.90 4.36
N PRO A 94 -10.03 -19.70 5.65
CA PRO A 94 -11.22 -20.36 6.16
C PRO A 94 -12.30 -20.02 5.15
N THR A 95 -12.87 -21.04 4.50
CA THR A 95 -13.93 -20.88 3.52
C THR A 95 -15.03 -20.07 4.18
N VAL A 96 -15.06 -18.76 3.92
CA VAL A 96 -16.29 -17.99 4.01
C VAL A 96 -17.23 -18.78 3.11
N ARG A 97 -18.18 -19.50 3.71
CA ARG A 97 -19.10 -20.33 2.94
C ARG A 97 -19.67 -19.45 1.85
N PRO A 98 -19.57 -19.82 0.57
CA PRO A 98 -20.24 -19.08 -0.50
C PRO A 98 -21.70 -18.95 -0.12
N LEU A 99 -22.20 -17.72 -0.06
CA LEU A 99 -23.64 -17.52 0.08
C LEU A 99 -24.29 -18.10 -1.19
N PRO A 100 -25.38 -18.87 -1.07
CA PRO A 100 -26.07 -19.39 -2.24
C PRO A 100 -26.58 -18.21 -3.06
N GLY A 101 -25.94 -17.95 -4.21
CA GLY A 101 -26.29 -16.83 -5.08
C GLY A 101 -25.14 -16.17 -5.85
N ASP A 102 -23.86 -16.45 -5.56
CA ASP A 102 -22.75 -15.82 -6.31
C ASP A 102 -22.64 -16.36 -7.76
N PRO A 103 -22.89 -15.54 -8.80
CA PRO A 103 -22.65 -15.93 -10.19
C PRO A 103 -21.23 -15.49 -10.57
N GLY A 104 -20.23 -16.36 -10.45
CA GLY A 104 -18.89 -15.97 -10.90
C GLY A 104 -17.69 -16.83 -10.56
N GLN A 105 -17.81 -18.16 -10.56
CA GLN A 105 -16.64 -19.05 -10.42
C GLN A 105 -16.48 -19.92 -11.67
N ASP A 106 -16.03 -19.31 -12.77
CA ASP A 106 -15.73 -20.04 -14.02
C ASP A 106 -14.31 -20.66 -13.95
N PRO A 107 -14.13 -21.99 -14.15
CA PRO A 107 -12.84 -22.67 -14.03
C PRO A 107 -12.02 -22.62 -15.34
N GLY A 108 -11.86 -21.43 -15.95
CA GLY A 108 -11.32 -21.27 -17.30
C GLY A 108 -10.00 -20.49 -17.46
N GLN A 109 -9.41 -19.95 -16.38
CA GLN A 109 -8.28 -19.00 -16.45
C GLN A 109 -6.90 -19.63 -16.74
N GLY A 110 -6.83 -20.63 -17.61
CA GLY A 110 -5.58 -21.25 -18.07
C GLY A 110 -5.31 -21.10 -19.57
N ARG A 111 -6.33 -20.80 -20.39
CA ARG A 111 -6.22 -20.75 -21.87
C ARG A 111 -6.15 -19.34 -22.47
N HIS A 112 -6.43 -18.29 -21.70
CA HIS A 112 -6.51 -16.92 -22.22
C HIS A 112 -5.16 -16.20 -22.36
N GLN A 113 -4.06 -16.70 -21.79
CA GLN A 113 -2.75 -16.06 -21.95
C GLN A 113 -2.05 -16.39 -23.27
N GLU A 114 -2.40 -17.50 -23.93
CA GLU A 114 -1.74 -17.90 -25.17
C GLU A 114 -2.30 -17.15 -26.40
N ALA A 115 -3.59 -16.77 -26.36
CA ALA A 115 -4.24 -16.06 -27.47
C ALA A 115 -3.81 -14.59 -27.61
N LEU A 116 -3.25 -13.95 -26.57
CA LEU A 116 -2.86 -12.53 -26.62
C LEU A 116 -1.49 -12.27 -27.25
N LYS A 117 -0.68 -13.30 -27.55
CA LYS A 117 0.62 -13.10 -28.22
C LYS A 117 0.48 -12.73 -29.71
N HIS A 118 -0.69 -12.93 -30.30
CA HIS A 118 -0.94 -12.68 -31.73
C HIS A 118 -1.82 -11.46 -32.03
N LEU A 119 -2.32 -10.74 -31.03
CA LEU A 119 -3.06 -9.50 -31.26
C LEU A 119 -2.11 -8.30 -31.27
N ARG A 120 -1.95 -7.67 -32.43
CA ARG A 120 -1.33 -6.34 -32.56
C ARG A 120 -2.08 -5.33 -31.66
N PRO A 121 -1.37 -4.36 -31.05
CA PRO A 121 -2.02 -3.36 -30.22
C PRO A 121 -2.99 -2.49 -31.04
N PRO A 122 -4.19 -2.16 -30.53
CA PRO A 122 -5.08 -1.22 -31.19
C PRO A 122 -4.49 0.19 -31.12
N VAL A 123 -4.52 0.87 -32.27
CA VAL A 123 -4.25 2.29 -32.44
C VAL A 123 -5.14 3.09 -31.47
N ALA A 124 -4.49 4.00 -30.74
CA ALA A 124 -5.13 4.95 -29.83
C ALA A 124 -6.14 5.82 -30.59
N THR A 125 -7.43 5.55 -30.40
CA THR A 125 -8.51 6.47 -30.77
C THR A 125 -8.96 7.17 -29.50
N GLY A 126 -8.79 8.49 -29.51
CA GLY A 126 -9.06 9.37 -28.37
C GLY A 126 -10.53 9.34 -27.96
N GLY A 127 -10.77 8.97 -26.70
CA GLY A 127 -12.05 9.13 -26.02
C GLY A 127 -11.81 9.85 -24.70
N ALA A 128 -12.21 11.12 -24.64
CA ALA A 128 -12.12 11.95 -23.45
C ALA A 128 -13.03 11.40 -22.34
N PHE A 129 -12.43 10.84 -21.30
CA PHE A 129 -13.12 10.56 -20.03
C PHE A 129 -13.33 11.88 -19.30
N VAL A 130 -14.51 12.48 -19.48
CA VAL A 130 -14.96 13.65 -18.71
C VAL A 130 -15.32 13.20 -17.29
N TYR A 131 -14.34 13.20 -16.38
CA TYR A 131 -14.63 13.28 -14.96
C TYR A 131 -15.11 14.70 -14.66
N LEU A 132 -16.42 14.89 -14.48
CA LEU A 132 -16.99 16.07 -13.83
C LEU A 132 -16.65 16.02 -12.34
N ARG A 133 -15.37 16.24 -12.03
CA ARG A 133 -14.90 16.64 -10.70
C ARG A 133 -14.84 18.17 -10.73
N PRO A 134 -15.57 18.89 -9.87
CA PRO A 134 -15.52 20.35 -9.88
C PRO A 134 -14.07 20.81 -9.67
N PRO A 135 -13.63 21.91 -10.31
CA PRO A 135 -12.28 22.41 -10.18
C PRO A 135 -11.99 22.70 -8.71
N PHE A 136 -10.87 22.18 -8.22
CA PHE A 136 -10.38 22.48 -6.89
C PHE A 136 -10.05 23.98 -6.84
N ASP A 137 -10.94 24.78 -6.24
CA ASP A 137 -10.74 26.22 -6.03
C ASP A 137 -10.04 26.46 -4.68
N PRO A 138 -8.73 26.77 -4.67
CA PRO A 138 -7.99 27.00 -3.43
C PRO A 138 -8.53 28.19 -2.63
N ARG A 139 -9.22 29.14 -3.26
CA ARG A 139 -9.77 30.33 -2.58
C ARG A 139 -10.97 29.98 -1.69
N ARG A 140 -11.74 28.93 -2.01
CA ARG A 140 -12.83 28.42 -1.15
C ARG A 140 -12.30 27.77 0.13
N VAL A 141 -11.16 27.08 0.05
CA VAL A 141 -10.53 26.44 1.23
C VAL A 141 -10.03 27.51 2.21
N VAL A 142 -9.39 28.57 1.71
CA VAL A 142 -8.92 29.70 2.53
C VAL A 142 -10.08 30.44 3.19
N ARG A 143 -11.16 30.73 2.45
CA ARG A 143 -12.37 31.37 3.02
C ARG A 143 -13.04 30.53 4.09
N ARG A 144 -13.16 29.21 3.91
CA ARG A 144 -13.72 28.32 4.95
C ARG A 144 -12.85 28.29 6.20
N ARG A 145 -11.52 28.25 6.06
CA ARG A 145 -10.61 28.31 7.22
C ARG A 145 -10.67 29.65 7.96
N ALA A 146 -10.83 30.77 7.24
CA ALA A 146 -11.01 32.07 7.86
C ALA A 146 -12.36 32.17 8.61
N ALA A 147 -13.45 31.68 8.03
CA ALA A 147 -14.75 31.64 8.68
C ALA A 147 -14.78 30.72 9.92
N LEU A 148 -14.13 29.56 9.85
CA LEU A 148 -13.98 28.65 10.99
C LEU A 148 -13.10 29.24 12.09
N ARG A 149 -12.05 29.99 11.75
CA ARG A 149 -11.26 30.72 12.77
C ARG A 149 -12.08 31.82 13.45
N ALA A 150 -12.90 32.56 12.70
CA ALA A 150 -13.76 33.59 13.28
C ALA A 150 -14.86 33.01 14.19
N ALA A 151 -15.38 31.82 13.87
CA ALA A 151 -16.42 31.15 14.68
C ALA A 151 -15.91 30.54 16.00
N VAL A 152 -14.60 30.35 16.15
CA VAL A 152 -13.97 29.76 17.35
C VAL A 152 -13.33 30.85 18.24
N SER A 153 -13.49 32.13 17.89
CA SER A 153 -12.99 33.29 18.66
C SER A 153 -14.09 34.02 19.45
N PHE A 154 -15.16 33.32 19.85
CA PHE A 154 -16.12 33.80 20.86
C PHE A 154 -15.96 32.99 22.15
#